data_AF-A0A1A2UFR4-F1
#
_entry.id   AF-A0A1A2UFR4-F1
#
_cell.length_a   1.000
_cell.length_b   1.000
_cell.length_c   1.000
_cell.angle_alpha   90.00
_cell.angle_beta   90.00
_cell.angle_gamma   90.00
#
_symmetry.space_group_name_H-M   'P 1'
#
loop_
_entity.id
_entity.type
_entity.pdbx_description
1 polymer ?
#
loop_
_entity_poly.entity_id
_entity_poly.type
_entity_poly.pdbx_seq_one_letter_code
_entity_poly.pdbx_strand_id
1 'polypeptide(L)'
;MTDQPQTLARPAARPASKPALSPSRAADFKQCPLLYRFRAIDRLPEALSAAQLRGSVVHAALQQLYELPAAQRGPQTALSLVEPAWDQVIAAAPDLAGGFDPEQRSQLIAEARALLSGYYRLEDPTRFNPQCCEERVEVELADGTLLRGFIDRIDLAATGEMRVVDYKTGKAPPAARALAEFKAMFQMKFYAVALLRTRGVAPTRLRLIYLADGQVLDYSPEHDELLRFEKTLMAIWRAIQSAGQTGDFRPSQSRLCDWCPHQQHCPLFGGTPPTYPGWPDHILPQRISQPTEPAA
;
A
#
# COMPACT_ATOMS: atom_id res chain seq x y z
N MET A 1 39.06 -28.91 -26.47
CA MET A 1 38.44 -27.63 -26.06
C MET A 1 37.01 -27.95 -25.72
N THR A 2 36.76 -28.24 -24.45
CA THR A 2 35.48 -28.76 -23.96
C THR A 2 34.78 -27.61 -23.25
N ASP A 3 33.64 -27.21 -23.80
CA ASP A 3 32.85 -26.05 -23.37
C ASP A 3 32.07 -26.42 -22.10
N GLN A 4 32.40 -25.79 -20.96
CA GLN A 4 31.70 -25.97 -19.69
C GLN A 4 30.54 -24.96 -19.60
N PRO A 5 29.31 -25.39 -19.30
CA PRO A 5 28.19 -24.48 -19.15
C PRO A 5 28.33 -23.67 -17.85
N GLN A 6 28.45 -22.35 -17.99
CA GLN A 6 28.50 -21.39 -16.89
C GLN A 6 27.17 -21.42 -16.11
N THR A 7 27.22 -21.90 -14.88
CA THR A 7 26.08 -21.88 -13.96
C THR A 7 25.83 -20.43 -13.53
N LEU A 8 24.77 -19.81 -14.04
CA LEU A 8 24.35 -18.47 -13.63
C LEU A 8 23.94 -18.51 -12.14
N ALA A 9 24.73 -17.84 -11.30
CA ALA A 9 24.48 -17.72 -9.89
C ALA A 9 23.16 -16.97 -9.63
N ARG A 10 22.26 -17.61 -8.86
CA ARG A 10 21.01 -17.02 -8.39
C ARG A 10 21.33 -15.79 -7.53
N PRO A 11 20.69 -14.62 -7.74
CA PRO A 11 20.95 -13.45 -6.91
C PRO A 11 20.64 -13.75 -5.44
N ALA A 12 21.57 -13.39 -4.55
CA ALA A 12 21.46 -13.58 -3.12
C ALA A 12 20.20 -12.88 -2.58
N ALA A 13 19.46 -13.57 -1.71
CA ALA A 13 18.24 -13.05 -1.09
C ALA A 13 18.54 -11.77 -0.28
N ARG A 14 17.81 -10.68 -0.55
CA ARG A 14 17.85 -9.46 0.26
C ARG A 14 17.61 -9.82 1.73
N PRO A 15 18.38 -9.27 2.69
CA PRO A 15 18.14 -9.51 4.11
C PRO A 15 16.70 -9.13 4.45
N ALA A 16 16.03 -9.97 5.24
CA ALA A 16 14.66 -9.75 5.66
C ALA A 16 14.58 -8.42 6.42
N SER A 17 13.89 -7.43 5.84
CA SER A 17 13.67 -6.15 6.51
C SER A 17 12.84 -6.39 7.77
N LYS A 18 13.20 -5.77 8.90
CA LYS A 18 12.42 -5.82 10.15
C LYS A 18 10.92 -5.64 9.86
N PRO A 19 10.03 -6.45 10.47
CA PRO A 19 8.59 -6.26 10.36
C PRO A 19 8.20 -4.82 10.72
N ALA A 20 7.28 -4.26 9.94
CA ALA A 20 6.81 -2.89 10.11
C ALA A 20 5.29 -2.84 9.95
N LEU A 21 4.65 -1.97 10.72
CA LEU A 21 3.25 -1.65 10.57
C LEU A 21 3.08 -0.68 9.40
N SER A 22 2.19 -1.00 8.47
CA SER A 22 1.74 -0.10 7.41
C SER A 22 0.25 0.18 7.58
N PRO A 23 -0.31 1.23 6.94
CA PRO A 23 -1.75 1.48 6.97
C PRO A 23 -2.59 0.28 6.54
N SER A 24 -2.21 -0.37 5.44
CA SER A 24 -2.90 -1.55 4.91
C SER A 24 -2.83 -2.74 5.86
N ARG A 25 -1.64 -3.03 6.43
CA ARG A 25 -1.46 -4.11 7.41
C ARG A 25 -2.26 -3.88 8.69
N ALA A 26 -2.28 -2.65 9.19
CA ALA A 26 -3.08 -2.28 10.34
C ALA A 26 -4.58 -2.47 10.04
N ALA A 27 -5.03 -2.07 8.86
CA ALA A 27 -6.42 -2.24 8.42
C ALA A 27 -6.79 -3.73 8.29
N ASP A 28 -5.95 -4.54 7.64
CA ASP A 28 -6.15 -5.99 7.49
C ASP A 28 -6.29 -6.66 8.87
N PHE A 29 -5.37 -6.38 9.80
CA PHE A 29 -5.41 -7.00 11.12
C PHE A 29 -6.65 -6.60 11.92
N LYS A 30 -7.02 -5.31 11.89
CA LYS A 30 -8.25 -4.82 12.54
C LYS A 30 -9.52 -5.41 11.93
N GLN A 31 -9.51 -5.68 10.62
CA GLN A 31 -10.63 -6.30 9.92
C GLN A 31 -10.72 -7.79 10.25
N CYS A 32 -9.61 -8.52 10.13
CA CYS A 32 -9.51 -9.95 10.36
C CYS A 32 -8.03 -10.34 10.58
N PRO A 33 -7.63 -10.75 11.80
CA PRO A 33 -6.27 -11.20 12.07
C PRO A 33 -5.78 -12.31 11.12
N LEU A 34 -6.67 -13.23 10.73
CA LEU A 34 -6.32 -14.29 9.76
C LEU A 34 -6.02 -13.74 8.36
N LEU A 35 -6.72 -12.69 7.91
CA LEU A 35 -6.42 -12.01 6.64
C LEU A 35 -5.03 -11.36 6.67
N TYR A 36 -4.70 -10.68 7.78
CA TYR A 36 -3.35 -10.14 7.98
C TYR A 36 -2.30 -11.23 7.88
N ARG A 37 -2.52 -12.39 8.52
CA ARG A 37 -1.59 -13.53 8.44
C ARG A 37 -1.41 -13.99 7.00
N PHE A 38 -2.50 -14.23 6.27
CA PHE A 38 -2.44 -14.69 4.87
C PHE A 38 -1.67 -13.74 3.96
N ARG A 39 -1.86 -12.44 4.10
CA ARG A 39 -1.20 -11.43 3.26
C ARG A 39 0.22 -11.09 3.70
N ALA A 40 0.43 -10.85 4.99
CA ALA A 40 1.69 -10.30 5.49
C ALA A 40 2.71 -11.36 5.90
N ILE A 41 2.26 -12.53 6.36
CA ILE A 41 3.12 -13.60 6.88
C ILE A 41 3.22 -14.74 5.86
N ASP A 42 2.09 -15.38 5.54
CA ASP A 42 2.06 -16.52 4.62
C ASP A 42 2.32 -16.07 3.17
N ARG A 43 2.00 -14.81 2.85
CA ARG A 43 2.14 -14.19 1.52
C ARG A 43 1.48 -15.03 0.43
N LEU A 44 0.27 -15.49 0.72
CA LEU A 44 -0.50 -16.26 -0.25
C LEU A 44 -0.71 -15.42 -1.52
N PRO A 45 -0.54 -16.01 -2.72
CA PRO A 45 -0.80 -15.30 -3.96
C PRO A 45 -2.23 -14.73 -3.99
N GLU A 46 -2.34 -13.47 -4.39
CA GLU A 46 -3.61 -12.77 -4.58
C GLU A 46 -3.58 -12.11 -5.95
N ALA A 47 -4.51 -12.50 -6.82
CA ALA A 47 -4.66 -11.84 -8.12
C ALA A 47 -5.15 -10.41 -7.88
N LEU A 48 -4.47 -9.42 -8.48
CA LEU A 48 -4.99 -8.05 -8.45
C LEU A 48 -6.32 -8.01 -9.21
N SER A 49 -7.35 -7.49 -8.55
CA SER A 49 -8.59 -7.14 -9.24
C SER A 49 -8.34 -6.05 -10.28
N ALA A 50 -9.17 -6.01 -11.32
CA ALA A 50 -9.21 -4.93 -12.31
C ALA A 50 -9.22 -3.53 -11.66
N ALA A 51 -9.94 -3.37 -10.55
CA ALA A 51 -10.01 -2.11 -9.81
C ALA A 51 -8.68 -1.75 -9.11
N GLN A 52 -7.99 -2.72 -8.50
CA GLN A 52 -6.68 -2.50 -7.89
C GLN A 52 -5.63 -2.16 -8.95
N LEU A 53 -5.60 -2.90 -10.07
CA LEU A 53 -4.68 -2.64 -11.18
C LEU A 53 -4.89 -1.23 -11.76
N ARG A 54 -6.14 -0.87 -12.07
CA ARG A 54 -6.48 0.50 -12.50
C ARG A 54 -6.01 1.54 -11.48
N GLY A 55 -6.19 1.27 -10.20
CA GLY A 55 -5.66 2.09 -9.10
C GLY A 55 -4.16 2.33 -9.25
N SER A 56 -3.37 1.27 -9.28
CA SER A 56 -1.91 1.34 -9.40
C SER A 56 -1.46 2.12 -10.64
N VAL A 57 -2.13 1.92 -11.78
CA VAL A 57 -1.81 2.63 -13.03
C VAL A 57 -2.09 4.13 -12.90
N VAL A 58 -3.20 4.52 -12.27
CA VAL A 58 -3.52 5.94 -12.04
C VAL A 58 -2.51 6.59 -11.10
N HIS A 59 -2.10 5.93 -10.01
CA HIS A 59 -1.07 6.47 -9.11
C HIS A 59 0.27 6.60 -9.81
N ALA A 60 0.71 5.59 -10.57
CA ALA A 60 1.95 5.65 -11.34
C ALA A 60 1.92 6.78 -12.39
N ALA A 61 0.78 6.98 -13.08
CA ALA A 61 0.64 8.08 -14.03
C ALA A 61 0.68 9.46 -13.35
N LEU A 62 0.08 9.60 -12.15
CA LEU A 62 0.17 10.83 -11.36
C LEU A 62 1.59 11.08 -10.85
N GLN A 63 2.30 10.04 -10.41
CA GLN A 63 3.71 10.14 -10.03
C GLN A 63 4.54 10.68 -11.20
N GLN A 64 4.46 10.02 -12.37
CA GLN A 64 5.17 10.44 -13.58
C GLN A 64 4.80 11.87 -14.00
N LEU A 65 3.54 12.27 -13.84
CA LEU A 65 3.09 13.63 -14.14
C LEU A 65 3.82 14.66 -13.26
N TYR A 66 4.00 14.38 -11.97
CA TYR A 66 4.67 15.30 -11.05
C TYR A 66 6.19 15.33 -11.19
N GLU A 67 6.79 14.32 -11.81
CA GLU A 67 8.21 14.33 -12.21
C GLU A 67 8.48 15.33 -13.35
N LEU A 68 7.46 15.70 -14.15
CA LEU A 68 7.58 16.70 -15.20
C LEU A 68 7.60 18.13 -14.64
N PRO A 69 8.20 19.12 -15.35
CA PRO A 69 8.03 20.54 -15.03
C PRO A 69 6.56 20.95 -15.02
N ALA A 70 6.16 21.81 -14.07
CA ALA A 70 4.75 22.19 -13.87
C ALA A 70 4.05 22.65 -15.17
N ALA A 71 4.70 23.46 -16.00
CA ALA A 71 4.14 23.95 -17.27
C ALA A 71 3.81 22.83 -18.29
N GLN A 72 4.37 21.63 -18.14
CA GLN A 72 4.14 20.49 -19.03
C GLN A 72 3.05 19.55 -18.52
N ARG A 73 2.52 19.77 -17.31
CA ARG A 73 1.51 18.91 -16.66
C ARG A 73 0.09 19.22 -17.15
N GLY A 74 -0.07 19.40 -18.47
CA GLY A 74 -1.37 19.64 -19.08
C GLY A 74 -2.22 18.35 -19.15
N PRO A 75 -3.55 18.47 -19.34
CA PRO A 75 -4.45 17.33 -19.43
C PRO A 75 -4.01 16.26 -20.42
N GLN A 76 -3.62 16.66 -21.64
CA GLN A 76 -3.18 15.73 -22.68
C GLN A 76 -1.94 14.95 -22.27
N THR A 77 -0.99 15.60 -21.60
CA THR A 77 0.21 14.95 -21.06
C THR A 77 -0.18 13.88 -20.06
N ALA A 78 -1.03 14.20 -19.07
CA ALA A 78 -1.46 13.22 -18.09
C ALA A 78 -2.15 12.00 -18.73
N LEU A 79 -2.98 12.20 -19.76
CA LEU A 79 -3.63 11.09 -20.47
C LEU A 79 -2.65 10.22 -21.27
N SER A 80 -1.56 10.80 -21.79
CA SER A 80 -0.49 10.07 -22.48
C SER A 80 0.36 9.22 -21.53
N LEU A 81 0.47 9.61 -20.25
CA LEU A 81 1.27 8.88 -19.25
C LEU A 81 0.62 7.58 -18.76
N VAL A 82 -0.67 7.34 -19.08
CA VAL A 82 -1.38 6.14 -18.65
C VAL A 82 -0.78 4.86 -19.25
N GLU A 83 -0.33 4.89 -20.51
CA GLU A 83 0.28 3.72 -21.15
C GLU A 83 1.67 3.40 -20.59
N PRO A 84 2.61 4.36 -20.46
CA PRO A 84 3.87 4.14 -19.75
C PRO A 84 3.67 3.66 -18.31
N ALA A 85 2.70 4.22 -17.59
CA ALA A 85 2.36 3.78 -16.23
C ALA A 85 1.83 2.33 -16.20
N TRP A 86 1.03 1.93 -17.18
CA TRP A 86 0.60 0.54 -17.35
C TRP A 86 1.80 -0.39 -17.52
N ASP A 87 2.70 -0.08 -18.44
CA ASP A 87 3.86 -0.92 -18.72
C ASP A 87 4.78 -1.03 -17.49
N GLN A 88 4.96 0.06 -16.74
CA GLN A 88 5.68 0.06 -15.47
C GLN A 88 5.04 -0.87 -14.43
N VAL A 89 3.71 -0.79 -14.26
CA VAL A 89 2.98 -1.60 -13.26
C VAL A 89 3.03 -3.09 -13.63
N ILE A 90 2.86 -3.45 -14.90
CA ILE A 90 2.95 -4.83 -15.36
C ILE A 90 4.38 -5.38 -15.23
N ALA A 91 5.39 -4.58 -15.57
CA ALA A 91 6.80 -4.98 -15.40
C ALA A 91 7.16 -5.27 -13.93
N ALA A 92 6.54 -4.54 -12.99
CA ALA A 92 6.73 -4.74 -11.55
C ALA A 92 5.97 -5.96 -10.99
N ALA A 93 5.04 -6.53 -11.76
CA ALA A 93 4.23 -7.68 -11.36
C ALA A 93 4.23 -8.75 -12.48
N PRO A 94 5.33 -9.51 -12.64
CA PRO A 94 5.46 -10.49 -13.72
C PRO A 94 4.35 -11.54 -13.72
N ASP A 95 3.80 -11.88 -12.55
CA ASP A 95 2.68 -12.83 -12.41
C ASP A 95 1.37 -12.33 -13.05
N LEU A 96 1.27 -11.03 -13.36
CA LEU A 96 0.17 -10.42 -14.11
C LEU A 96 0.47 -10.31 -15.61
N ALA A 97 1.73 -10.50 -16.03
CA ALA A 97 2.12 -10.42 -17.43
C ALA A 97 1.49 -11.57 -18.23
N GLY A 98 0.66 -11.22 -19.23
CA GLY A 98 -0.09 -12.18 -20.04
C GLY A 98 -1.47 -12.56 -19.49
N GLY A 99 -1.90 -11.96 -18.38
CA GLY A 99 -3.22 -12.21 -17.78
C GLY A 99 -4.39 -11.40 -18.34
N PHE A 100 -4.14 -10.48 -19.28
CA PHE A 100 -5.16 -9.58 -19.83
C PHE A 100 -5.25 -9.73 -21.35
N ASP A 101 -6.46 -9.95 -21.85
CA ASP A 101 -6.72 -9.84 -23.28
C ASP A 101 -6.64 -8.36 -23.75
N PRO A 102 -6.45 -8.11 -25.07
CA PRO A 102 -6.34 -6.76 -25.61
C PRO A 102 -7.54 -5.86 -25.27
N GLU A 103 -8.75 -6.42 -25.24
CA GLU A 103 -9.98 -5.71 -24.92
C GLU A 103 -10.02 -5.24 -23.46
N GLN A 104 -9.68 -6.11 -22.51
CA GLN A 104 -9.59 -5.81 -21.07
C GLN A 104 -8.55 -4.75 -20.80
N ARG A 105 -7.37 -4.85 -21.44
CA ARG A 105 -6.33 -3.81 -21.35
C ARG A 105 -6.88 -2.47 -21.84
N SER A 106 -7.48 -2.46 -23.03
CA SER A 106 -8.02 -1.24 -23.64
C SER A 106 -9.08 -0.58 -22.75
N GLN A 107 -9.95 -1.38 -22.14
CA GLN A 107 -10.96 -0.92 -21.20
C GLN A 107 -10.33 -0.29 -19.94
N LEU A 108 -9.36 -0.96 -19.32
CA LEU A 108 -8.69 -0.44 -18.12
C LEU A 108 -7.93 0.86 -18.38
N ILE A 109 -7.26 0.96 -19.53
CA ILE A 109 -6.58 2.19 -19.96
C ILE A 109 -7.60 3.33 -20.14
N ALA A 110 -8.74 3.06 -20.78
CA ALA A 110 -9.80 4.06 -20.96
C ALA A 110 -10.37 4.53 -19.62
N GLU A 111 -10.61 3.61 -18.68
CA GLU A 111 -11.08 3.95 -17.33
C GLU A 111 -10.05 4.76 -16.53
N ALA A 112 -8.77 4.41 -16.61
CA ALA A 112 -7.69 5.18 -15.96
C ALA A 112 -7.61 6.61 -16.52
N ARG A 113 -7.70 6.76 -17.85
CA ARG A 113 -7.77 8.08 -18.51
C ARG A 113 -9.00 8.89 -18.06
N ALA A 114 -10.15 8.25 -17.88
CA ALA A 114 -11.34 8.92 -17.38
C ALA A 114 -11.16 9.45 -15.94
N LEU A 115 -10.50 8.69 -15.07
CA LEU A 115 -10.17 9.11 -13.70
C LEU A 115 -9.20 10.30 -13.68
N LEU A 116 -8.14 10.27 -14.50
CA LEU A 116 -7.22 11.41 -14.64
C LEU A 116 -7.90 12.64 -15.24
N SER A 117 -8.85 12.47 -16.16
CA SER A 117 -9.65 13.60 -16.64
C SER A 117 -10.49 14.22 -15.51
N GLY A 118 -10.92 13.40 -14.55
CA GLY A 118 -11.59 13.88 -13.34
C GLY A 118 -10.70 14.69 -12.41
N TYR A 119 -9.42 14.35 -12.32
CA TYR A 119 -8.43 15.06 -11.52
C TYR A 119 -8.35 16.56 -11.85
N TYR A 120 -8.35 16.92 -13.14
CA TYR A 120 -8.28 18.32 -13.60
C TYR A 120 -9.51 19.17 -13.27
N ARG A 121 -10.61 18.57 -12.80
CA ARG A 121 -11.75 19.33 -12.25
C ARG A 121 -11.52 19.76 -10.80
N LEU A 122 -10.55 19.13 -10.12
CA LEU A 122 -10.31 19.29 -8.69
C LEU A 122 -9.10 20.18 -8.44
N GLU A 123 -8.05 20.01 -9.23
CA GLU A 123 -6.80 20.74 -9.09
C GLU A 123 -6.17 21.02 -10.45
N ASP A 124 -5.36 22.08 -10.52
CA ASP A 124 -4.54 22.41 -11.68
C ASP A 124 -3.06 22.13 -11.34
N PRO A 125 -2.50 20.99 -11.77
CA PRO A 125 -1.13 20.58 -11.44
C PRO A 125 -0.05 21.46 -12.09
N THR A 126 -0.43 22.38 -12.99
CA THR A 126 0.50 23.33 -13.61
C THR A 126 0.84 24.52 -12.71
N ARG A 127 0.06 24.73 -11.64
CA ARG A 127 0.14 25.93 -10.78
C ARG A 127 0.95 25.74 -9.50
N PHE A 128 1.44 24.54 -9.23
CA PHE A 128 2.20 24.26 -8.01
C PHE A 128 3.19 23.11 -8.23
N ASN A 129 4.14 23.00 -7.31
CA ASN A 129 5.00 21.82 -7.20
C ASN A 129 4.78 21.20 -5.82
N PRO A 130 4.52 19.89 -5.74
CA PRO A 130 4.56 19.20 -4.46
C PRO A 130 6.00 19.19 -3.95
N GLN A 131 6.16 19.07 -2.63
CA GLN A 131 7.47 18.83 -2.03
C GLN A 131 7.97 17.44 -2.40
N CYS A 132 7.09 16.44 -2.32
CA CYS A 132 7.41 15.04 -2.62
C CYS A 132 6.18 14.31 -3.20
N CYS A 133 6.44 13.32 -4.05
CA CYS A 133 5.46 12.36 -4.54
C CYS A 133 5.96 10.94 -4.28
N GLU A 134 5.04 10.01 -4.00
CA GLU A 134 5.33 8.61 -3.67
C GLU A 134 6.45 8.47 -2.62
N GLU A 135 6.38 9.30 -1.58
CA GLU A 135 7.42 9.38 -0.56
C GLU A 135 7.36 8.18 0.37
N ARG A 136 8.43 7.37 0.38
CA ARG A 136 8.61 6.32 1.37
C ARG A 136 8.86 6.95 2.74
N VAL A 137 7.95 6.72 3.67
CA VAL A 137 8.12 7.11 5.08
C VAL A 137 8.44 5.89 5.93
N GLU A 138 9.40 6.04 6.84
CA GLU A 138 9.79 5.03 7.82
C GLU A 138 10.19 5.70 9.12
N VAL A 139 9.60 5.28 10.23
CA VAL A 139 9.89 5.85 11.55
C VAL A 139 9.63 4.85 12.65
N GLU A 140 10.51 4.82 13.64
CA GLU A 140 10.33 4.03 14.85
C GLU A 140 9.65 4.89 15.92
N LEU A 141 8.55 4.42 16.47
CA LEU A 141 7.86 5.07 17.59
C LEU A 141 8.60 4.82 18.91
N ALA A 142 8.20 5.52 19.96
CA ALA A 142 8.85 5.46 21.26
C ALA A 142 8.90 4.06 21.90
N ASP A 143 8.04 3.13 21.50
CA ASP A 143 8.01 1.75 21.99
C ASP A 143 8.69 0.73 21.05
N GLY A 144 9.41 1.21 20.03
CA GLY A 144 10.06 0.36 19.02
C GLY A 144 9.15 -0.05 17.86
N THR A 145 7.89 0.38 17.83
CA THR A 145 6.99 0.12 16.69
C THR A 145 7.52 0.81 15.44
N LEU A 146 7.94 0.02 14.44
CA LEU A 146 8.37 0.53 13.15
C LEU A 146 7.14 0.80 12.25
N LEU A 147 6.88 2.07 11.94
CA LEU A 147 5.91 2.48 10.93
C LEU A 147 6.58 2.56 9.57
N ARG A 148 5.93 2.02 8.53
CA ARG A 148 6.39 2.11 7.14
C ARG A 148 5.22 2.28 6.18
N GLY A 149 5.36 3.18 5.22
CA GLY A 149 4.38 3.34 4.14
C GLY A 149 4.87 4.24 3.02
N PHE A 150 3.97 4.55 2.09
CA PHE A 150 4.21 5.43 0.95
C PHE A 150 3.12 6.50 0.92
N ILE A 151 3.52 7.75 0.84
CA ILE A 151 2.61 8.90 0.79
C ILE A 151 2.53 9.38 -0.65
N ASP A 152 1.34 9.35 -1.25
CA ASP A 152 1.17 9.69 -2.67
C ASP A 152 1.70 11.09 -3.00
N ARG A 153 1.37 12.10 -2.18
CA ARG A 153 1.84 13.48 -2.37
C ARG A 153 1.89 14.28 -1.07
N ILE A 154 2.95 15.05 -0.90
CA ILE A 154 3.10 16.05 0.16
C ILE A 154 3.26 17.42 -0.48
N ASP A 155 2.37 18.34 -0.16
CA ASP A 155 2.45 19.74 -0.56
C ASP A 155 2.95 20.57 0.64
N LEU A 156 3.87 21.51 0.37
CA LEU A 156 4.38 22.45 1.38
C LEU A 156 4.14 23.88 0.88
N ALA A 157 3.36 24.65 1.61
CA ALA A 157 3.13 26.07 1.32
C ALA A 157 4.38 26.90 1.67
N ALA A 158 4.50 28.09 1.07
CA ALA A 158 5.57 29.04 1.42
C ALA A 158 5.52 29.47 2.90
N THR A 159 4.35 29.39 3.54
CA THR A 159 4.14 29.62 4.98
C THR A 159 4.66 28.47 5.86
N GLY A 160 5.09 27.35 5.28
CA GLY A 160 5.50 26.14 6.00
C GLY A 160 4.34 25.18 6.33
N GLU A 161 3.10 25.52 5.96
CA GLU A 161 1.95 24.64 6.16
C GLU A 161 2.02 23.42 5.24
N MET A 162 1.90 22.23 5.83
CA MET A 162 2.04 20.95 5.13
C MET A 162 0.68 20.29 4.91
N ARG A 163 0.42 19.89 3.65
CA ARG A 163 -0.75 19.11 3.27
C ARG A 163 -0.33 17.74 2.76
N VAL A 164 -0.89 16.68 3.34
CA VAL A 164 -0.74 15.31 2.86
C VAL A 164 -1.95 14.97 2.00
N VAL A 165 -1.70 14.45 0.80
CA VAL A 165 -2.72 14.10 -0.18
C VAL A 165 -2.61 12.62 -0.52
N ASP A 166 -3.76 11.96 -0.60
CA ASP A 166 -3.90 10.58 -1.06
C ASP A 166 -5.02 10.50 -2.10
N TYR A 167 -4.73 9.84 -3.22
CA TYR A 167 -5.66 9.69 -4.33
C TYR A 167 -6.47 8.40 -4.15
N LYS A 168 -7.78 8.50 -4.37
CA LYS A 168 -8.70 7.37 -4.36
C LYS A 168 -9.36 7.24 -5.72
N THR A 169 -9.20 6.09 -6.36
CA THR A 169 -9.83 5.78 -7.66
C THR A 169 -11.27 5.27 -7.54
N GLY A 170 -11.77 5.06 -6.32
CA GLY A 170 -13.17 4.77 -6.02
C GLY A 170 -13.99 6.03 -5.75
N LYS A 171 -15.29 5.84 -5.50
CA LYS A 171 -16.20 6.92 -5.08
C LYS A 171 -15.99 7.29 -3.62
N ALA A 172 -16.31 8.53 -3.28
CA ALA A 172 -16.33 8.95 -1.88
C ALA A 172 -17.39 8.16 -1.09
N PRO A 173 -17.12 7.86 0.19
CA PRO A 173 -18.16 7.33 1.06
C PRO A 173 -19.32 8.34 1.18
N PRO A 174 -20.58 7.88 1.33
CA PRO A 174 -21.70 8.79 1.52
C PRO A 174 -21.49 9.68 2.76
N ALA A 175 -21.59 11.01 2.57
CA ALA A 175 -21.35 12.03 3.61
C ALA A 175 -22.18 11.82 4.90
N ALA A 176 -23.33 11.15 4.82
CA ALA A 176 -24.18 10.86 5.97
C ALA A 176 -23.59 9.84 6.97
N ARG A 177 -22.41 9.26 6.71
CA ARG A 177 -21.79 8.27 7.60
C ARG A 177 -20.45 8.77 8.15
N ALA A 178 -20.48 9.46 9.30
CA ALA A 178 -19.29 9.85 10.07
C ALA A 178 -18.32 8.67 10.33
N LEU A 179 -18.85 7.44 10.50
CA LEU A 179 -18.02 6.24 10.64
C LEU A 179 -17.20 5.92 9.36
N ALA A 180 -17.73 6.24 8.18
CA ALA A 180 -17.04 6.02 6.91
C ALA A 180 -15.91 7.04 6.71
N GLU A 181 -16.12 8.29 7.12
CA GLU A 181 -15.05 9.31 7.17
C GLU A 181 -13.96 8.91 8.15
N PHE A 182 -14.32 8.42 9.35
CA PHE A 182 -13.35 7.95 10.34
C PHE A 182 -12.48 6.80 9.81
N LYS A 183 -13.09 5.85 9.10
CA LYS A 183 -12.36 4.75 8.45
C LYS A 183 -11.47 5.25 7.30
N ALA A 184 -11.97 6.17 6.48
CA ALA A 184 -11.19 6.78 5.39
C ALA A 184 -9.97 7.54 5.92
N MET A 185 -10.09 8.19 7.08
CA MET A 185 -9.02 8.99 7.67
C MET A 185 -7.97 8.19 8.45
N PHE A 186 -8.17 6.90 8.70
CA PHE A 186 -7.19 6.08 9.43
C PHE A 186 -5.82 6.08 8.75
N GLN A 187 -5.78 5.85 7.43
CA GLN A 187 -4.56 5.89 6.63
C GLN A 187 -3.90 7.28 6.67
N MET A 188 -4.71 8.33 6.58
CA MET A 188 -4.19 9.69 6.60
C MET A 188 -3.58 10.07 7.96
N LYS A 189 -4.23 9.69 9.07
CA LYS A 189 -3.70 9.91 10.42
C LYS A 189 -2.43 9.10 10.69
N PHE A 190 -2.30 7.92 10.08
CA PHE A 190 -1.07 7.15 10.12
C PHE A 190 0.09 7.95 9.53
N TYR A 191 -0.10 8.51 8.33
CA TYR A 191 0.93 9.35 7.69
C TYR A 191 1.19 10.64 8.45
N ALA A 192 0.16 11.25 9.04
CA ALA A 192 0.33 12.42 9.90
C ALA A 192 1.21 12.13 11.12
N VAL A 193 1.02 11.00 11.80
CA VAL A 193 1.89 10.56 12.90
C VAL A 193 3.30 10.29 12.39
N ALA A 194 3.43 9.58 11.26
CA ALA A 194 4.73 9.27 10.69
C ALA A 194 5.53 10.54 10.38
N LEU A 195 4.90 11.55 9.77
CA LEU A 195 5.51 12.85 9.46
C LEU A 195 5.79 13.69 10.71
N LEU A 196 4.88 13.70 11.69
CA LEU A 196 5.11 14.35 12.98
C LEU A 196 6.39 13.81 13.65
N ARG A 197 6.62 12.51 13.58
CA ARG A 197 7.80 11.88 14.19
C ARG A 197 9.07 12.01 13.36
N THR A 198 9.00 11.97 12.04
CA THR A 198 10.20 12.14 11.19
C THR A 198 10.63 13.60 11.04
N ARG A 199 9.68 14.53 10.98
CA ARG A 199 9.94 15.95 10.67
C ARG A 199 9.73 16.89 11.86
N GLY A 200 9.18 16.39 12.98
CA GLY A 200 8.88 17.20 14.17
C GLY A 200 7.65 18.11 14.03
N VAL A 201 6.99 18.11 12.87
CA VAL A 201 5.83 18.96 12.56
C VAL A 201 4.72 18.12 11.95
N ALA A 202 3.49 18.29 12.46
CA ALA A 202 2.33 17.61 11.92
C ALA A 202 1.81 18.32 10.66
N PRO A 203 1.25 17.59 9.68
CA PRO A 203 0.50 18.19 8.59
C PRO A 203 -0.67 19.02 9.14
N THR A 204 -0.87 20.23 8.60
CA THR A 204 -2.02 21.08 8.95
C THR A 204 -3.28 20.63 8.21
N ARG A 205 -3.13 19.87 7.11
CA ARG A 205 -4.23 19.34 6.32
C ARG A 205 -3.94 17.93 5.81
N LEU A 206 -4.93 17.05 5.95
CA LEU A 206 -5.00 15.75 5.31
C LEU A 206 -6.10 15.80 4.26
N ARG A 207 -5.81 15.34 3.05
CA ARG A 207 -6.72 15.41 1.91
C ARG A 207 -6.86 14.06 1.23
N LEU A 208 -8.09 13.62 1.02
CA LEU A 208 -8.42 12.53 0.12
C LEU A 208 -9.05 13.10 -1.14
N ILE A 209 -8.53 12.71 -2.30
CA ILE A 209 -9.08 13.10 -3.61
C ILE A 209 -9.71 11.88 -4.26
N TYR A 210 -11.05 11.86 -4.33
CA TYR A 210 -11.82 10.81 -4.97
C TYR A 210 -12.02 11.12 -6.46
N LEU A 211 -11.26 10.42 -7.30
CA LEU A 211 -11.18 10.68 -8.74
C LEU A 211 -12.43 10.23 -9.50
N ALA A 212 -13.13 9.20 -9.00
CA ALA A 212 -14.28 8.62 -9.70
C ALA A 212 -15.50 9.55 -9.75
N ASP A 213 -15.70 10.35 -8.70
CA ASP A 213 -16.83 11.27 -8.57
C ASP A 213 -16.41 12.73 -8.35
N GLY A 214 -15.11 13.02 -8.35
CA GLY A 214 -14.60 14.37 -8.26
C GLY A 214 -14.85 15.02 -6.89
N GLN A 215 -14.71 14.24 -5.81
CA GLN A 215 -14.91 14.75 -4.45
C GLN A 215 -13.57 14.91 -3.73
N VAL A 216 -13.49 15.93 -2.87
CA VAL A 216 -12.35 16.17 -1.99
C VAL A 216 -12.83 16.12 -0.55
N LEU A 217 -12.16 15.32 0.28
CA LEU A 217 -12.39 15.28 1.72
C LEU A 217 -11.15 15.80 2.43
N ASP A 218 -11.33 16.92 3.12
CA ASP A 218 -10.29 17.61 3.86
C ASP A 218 -10.48 17.42 5.37
N TYR A 219 -9.39 17.18 6.09
CA TYR A 219 -9.37 17.03 7.54
C TYR A 219 -8.17 17.76 8.14
N SER A 220 -8.37 18.52 9.21
CA SER A 220 -7.28 19.21 9.91
C SER A 220 -7.05 18.49 11.25
N PRO A 221 -5.97 17.70 11.39
CA PRO A 221 -5.74 16.94 12.61
C PRO A 221 -5.23 17.83 13.74
N GLU A 222 -5.74 17.60 14.95
CA GLU A 222 -5.19 18.22 16.15
C GLU A 222 -3.97 17.45 16.67
N HIS A 223 -3.01 18.15 17.27
CA HIS A 223 -1.80 17.52 17.79
C HIS A 223 -2.10 16.41 18.81
N ASP A 224 -2.95 16.70 19.81
CA ASP A 224 -3.32 15.74 20.86
C ASP A 224 -4.10 14.53 20.31
N GLU A 225 -4.85 14.72 19.22
CA GLU A 225 -5.45 13.62 18.51
C GLU A 225 -4.40 12.69 17.89
N LEU A 226 -3.39 13.24 17.22
CA LEU A 226 -2.30 12.45 16.64
C LEU A 226 -1.53 11.68 17.71
N LEU A 227 -1.28 12.28 18.88
CA LEU A 227 -0.64 11.58 20.00
C LEU A 227 -1.49 10.42 20.54
N ARG A 228 -2.82 10.56 20.59
CA ARG A 228 -3.74 9.45 20.94
C ARG A 228 -3.78 8.38 19.85
N PHE A 229 -3.76 8.80 18.59
CA PHE A 229 -3.73 7.88 17.46
C PHE A 229 -2.43 7.07 17.42
N GLU A 230 -1.30 7.68 17.73
CA GLU A 230 -0.01 6.97 17.88
C GLU A 230 -0.08 5.85 18.91
N LYS A 231 -0.67 6.10 20.09
CA LYS A 231 -0.89 5.05 21.10
C LYS A 231 -1.77 3.92 20.56
N THR A 232 -2.72 4.24 19.68
CA THR A 232 -3.54 3.23 18.99
C THR A 232 -2.70 2.39 18.03
N LEU A 233 -1.78 2.99 17.28
CA LEU A 233 -0.85 2.27 16.40
C LEU A 233 0.06 1.33 17.19
N MET A 234 0.61 1.79 18.31
CA MET A 234 1.40 0.97 19.24
C MET A 234 0.59 -0.24 19.75
N ALA A 235 -0.66 -0.02 20.15
CA ALA A 235 -1.54 -1.09 20.63
C ALA A 235 -1.85 -2.13 19.52
N ILE A 236 -2.11 -1.67 18.29
CA ILE A 236 -2.31 -2.57 17.14
C ILE A 236 -1.05 -3.41 16.90
N TRP A 237 0.13 -2.77 16.93
CA TRP A 237 1.39 -3.48 16.71
C TRP A 237 1.65 -4.54 17.77
N ARG A 238 1.44 -4.23 19.05
CA ARG A 238 1.58 -5.20 20.15
C ARG A 238 0.62 -6.39 19.99
N ALA A 239 -0.62 -6.14 19.58
CA ALA A 239 -1.58 -7.20 19.30
C ALA A 239 -1.12 -8.11 18.13
N ILE A 240 -0.60 -7.50 17.07
CA ILE A 240 0.00 -8.23 15.93
C ILE A 240 1.18 -9.09 16.39
N GLN A 241 2.09 -8.55 17.20
CA GLN A 241 3.25 -9.28 17.72
C GLN A 241 2.83 -10.44 18.62
N SER A 242 1.84 -10.24 19.49
CA SER A 242 1.29 -11.31 20.34
C SER A 242 0.67 -12.44 19.51
N ALA A 243 -0.12 -12.10 18.48
CA ALA A 243 -0.66 -13.10 17.56
C ALA A 243 0.45 -13.81 16.78
N GLY A 244 1.50 -13.07 16.39
CA GLY A 244 2.69 -13.61 15.75
C GLY A 244 3.45 -14.63 16.58
N GLN A 245 3.67 -14.34 17.86
CA GLN A 245 4.39 -15.23 18.76
C GLN A 245 3.62 -16.52 19.06
N THR A 246 2.29 -16.42 19.17
CA THR A 246 1.41 -17.55 19.52
C THR A 246 0.91 -18.32 18.30
N GLY A 247 0.91 -17.71 17.12
CA GLY A 247 0.22 -18.21 15.94
C GLY A 247 -1.31 -18.08 15.98
N ASP A 248 -1.89 -17.47 17.04
CA ASP A 248 -3.35 -17.35 17.22
C ASP A 248 -3.93 -16.18 16.41
N PHE A 249 -4.03 -16.37 15.10
CA PHE A 249 -4.68 -15.44 14.17
C PHE A 249 -6.14 -15.86 13.94
N ARG A 250 -7.04 -15.44 14.84
CA ARG A 250 -8.46 -15.79 14.75
C ARG A 250 -9.15 -15.08 13.57
N PRO A 251 -9.97 -15.78 12.77
CA PRO A 251 -10.77 -15.14 11.75
C PRO A 251 -11.91 -14.32 12.37
N SER A 252 -12.23 -13.20 11.74
CA SER A 252 -13.37 -12.34 12.11
C SER A 252 -14.40 -12.34 10.98
N GLN A 253 -15.60 -12.87 11.24
CA GLN A 253 -16.67 -12.90 10.23
C GLN A 253 -17.25 -11.50 10.01
N SER A 254 -17.41 -11.10 8.75
CA SER A 254 -18.07 -9.86 8.36
C SER A 254 -18.63 -9.96 6.94
N ARG A 255 -19.38 -8.96 6.49
CA ARG A 255 -19.81 -8.86 5.07
C ARG A 255 -18.66 -8.78 4.07
N LEU A 256 -17.45 -8.44 4.53
CA LEU A 256 -16.27 -8.40 3.66
C LEU A 256 -15.73 -9.80 3.37
N CYS A 257 -16.21 -10.84 4.07
CA CYS A 257 -15.85 -12.22 3.78
C CYS A 257 -16.29 -12.66 2.37
N ASP A 258 -17.37 -12.10 1.83
CA ASP A 258 -17.87 -12.38 0.47
C ASP A 258 -16.86 -11.96 -0.63
N TRP A 259 -15.94 -11.06 -0.27
CA TRP A 259 -14.92 -10.50 -1.16
C TRP A 259 -13.51 -10.86 -0.70
N CYS A 260 -13.36 -11.78 0.25
CA CYS A 260 -12.06 -12.18 0.77
C CYS A 260 -11.37 -13.11 -0.25
N PRO A 261 -10.17 -12.76 -0.76
CA PRO A 261 -9.46 -13.55 -1.77
C PRO A 261 -8.99 -14.90 -1.25
N HIS A 262 -8.94 -15.09 0.07
CA HIS A 262 -8.44 -16.30 0.72
C HIS A 262 -9.56 -17.10 1.40
N GLN A 263 -10.82 -16.91 0.99
CA GLN A 263 -11.95 -17.62 1.59
C GLN A 263 -11.76 -19.15 1.55
N GLN A 264 -11.17 -19.69 0.48
CA GLN A 264 -10.86 -21.11 0.33
C GLN A 264 -9.94 -21.69 1.43
N HIS A 265 -9.17 -20.83 2.12
CA HIS A 265 -8.28 -21.23 3.21
C HIS A 265 -8.87 -20.92 4.60
N CYS A 266 -10.06 -20.31 4.67
CA CYS A 266 -10.63 -19.82 5.92
C CYS A 266 -11.45 -20.91 6.64
N PRO A 267 -11.18 -21.22 7.93
CA PRO A 267 -11.92 -22.21 8.71
C PRO A 267 -13.42 -21.91 8.83
N LEU A 268 -13.81 -20.64 8.83
CA LEU A 268 -15.23 -20.24 8.88
C LEU A 268 -16.04 -20.71 7.66
N PHE A 269 -15.35 -21.05 6.57
CA PHE A 269 -15.93 -21.52 5.32
C PHE A 269 -15.46 -22.95 4.98
N GLY A 270 -14.99 -23.70 5.98
CA GLY A 270 -14.49 -25.08 5.80
C GLY A 270 -13.09 -25.20 5.19
N GLY A 271 -12.42 -24.08 4.94
CA GLY A 271 -11.04 -24.04 4.46
C GLY A 271 -10.01 -24.37 5.54
N THR A 272 -8.82 -24.82 5.13
CA THR A 272 -7.71 -25.08 6.04
C THR A 272 -6.58 -24.08 5.77
N PRO A 273 -6.20 -23.25 6.75
CA PRO A 273 -5.03 -22.38 6.66
C PRO A 273 -3.76 -23.22 6.42
N PRO A 274 -2.76 -22.72 5.69
CA PRO A 274 -1.44 -23.36 5.65
C PRO A 274 -0.86 -23.48 7.06
N THR A 275 0.17 -24.32 7.23
CA THR A 275 0.93 -24.38 8.48
C THR A 275 1.55 -23.01 8.78
N TYR A 276 1.44 -22.52 10.01
CA TYR A 276 2.00 -21.23 10.39
C TYR A 276 3.53 -21.26 10.29
N PRO A 277 4.17 -20.39 9.46
CA PRO A 277 5.61 -20.44 9.25
C PRO A 277 6.43 -19.84 10.40
N GLY A 278 5.77 -19.34 11.44
CA GLY A 278 6.40 -18.60 12.53
C GLY A 278 6.46 -17.09 12.26
N TRP A 279 6.82 -16.33 13.29
CA TRP A 279 7.00 -14.89 13.17
C TRP A 279 8.27 -14.56 12.38
N PRO A 280 8.29 -13.56 11.47
CA PRO A 280 9.41 -13.33 10.56
C PRO A 280 10.78 -13.07 11.21
N ASP A 281 10.83 -12.65 12.48
CA ASP A 281 12.08 -12.48 13.22
C ASP A 281 12.76 -13.83 13.58
N HIS A 282 12.02 -14.95 13.45
CA HIS A 282 12.46 -16.31 13.79
C HIS A 282 12.73 -17.21 12.59
N ILE A 283 12.73 -16.71 11.36
CA ILE A 283 13.18 -17.49 10.20
C ILE A 283 14.71 -17.59 10.26
N LEU A 284 15.21 -18.54 11.06
CA LEU A 284 16.56 -19.07 10.89
C LEU A 284 16.67 -19.54 9.44
N PRO A 285 17.72 -19.16 8.69
CA PRO A 285 17.95 -19.76 7.38
C PRO A 285 18.05 -21.27 7.60
N GLN A 286 17.12 -22.01 7.00
CA GLN A 286 17.20 -23.47 6.98
C GLN A 286 18.57 -23.82 6.42
N ARG A 287 19.44 -24.38 7.27
CA ARG A 287 20.67 -25.02 6.81
C ARG A 287 20.21 -26.17 5.92
N ILE A 288 20.31 -25.98 4.61
CA ILE A 288 20.29 -27.06 3.64
C ILE A 288 21.40 -28.00 4.11
N SER A 289 21.01 -29.07 4.79
CA SER A 289 21.93 -30.12 5.22
C SER A 289 22.32 -30.83 3.94
N GLN A 290 23.49 -30.51 3.41
CA GLN A 290 24.08 -31.33 2.36
C GLN A 290 24.38 -32.71 2.97
N PRO A 291 23.93 -33.81 2.35
CA PRO A 291 24.36 -35.12 2.78
C PRO A 291 25.86 -35.21 2.55
N THR A 292 26.60 -35.50 3.62
CA THR A 292 28.02 -35.83 3.56
C THR A 292 28.15 -37.15 2.82
N GLU A 293 28.72 -37.14 1.61
CA GLU A 293 29.21 -38.37 0.99
C GLU A 293 30.36 -38.95 1.84
N PRO A 294 30.35 -40.24 2.17
CA PRO A 294 31.52 -40.87 2.77
C PRO A 294 32.57 -41.08 1.67
N ALA A 295 33.80 -40.68 1.98
CA ALA A 295 34.96 -41.00 1.18
C ALA A 295 35.22 -42.52 1.18
N ALA A 296 35.20 -43.14 -0.01
CA ALA A 296 35.97 -44.32 -0.38
C ALA A 296 36.02 -44.43 -1.91
#